data_AF-A0A962YPK4-F1
#
_entry.id   AF-A0A962YPK4-F1
#
_cell.length_a   1.000
_cell.length_b   1.000
_cell.length_c   1.000
_cell.angle_alpha   90.00
_cell.angle_beta   90.00
_cell.angle_gamma   90.00
#
_symmetry.space_group_name_H-M   'P 1'
#
loop_
_entity.id
_entity.type
_entity.pdbx_description
1 polymer ?
#
loop_
_entity_poly.entity_id
_entity_poly.type
_entity_poly.pdbx_seq_one_letter_code
_entity_poly.pdbx_strand_id
1 'polypeptide(L)' 'MGLIDKAKELSSQAVEKVGDLGGDDLVVNAIIRAAKKQVRLNKLLEEQGSDQRVTGIEVDNAIPPKIVFIVKSQSE' A
#
# COMPACT_ATOMS: atom_id res chain seq x y z
N MET A 1 -26.49 -1.75 -14.13
CA MET A 1 -25.34 -2.11 -13.28
C MET A 1 -24.81 -0.83 -12.66
N GLY A 2 -25.06 -0.67 -11.37
CA GLY A 2 -24.69 0.54 -10.64
C GLY A 2 -23.19 0.60 -10.35
N LEU A 3 -22.71 1.78 -9.94
CA LEU A 3 -21.31 1.98 -9.52
C LEU A 3 -20.90 1.04 -8.37
N ILE A 4 -21.86 0.62 -7.54
CA ILE A 4 -21.69 -0.35 -6.45
C ILE A 4 -21.37 -1.75 -6.99
N ASP A 5 -22.02 -2.17 -8.08
CA ASP A 5 -21.77 -3.47 -8.70
C ASP A 5 -20.33 -3.54 -9.25
N LYS A 6 -19.87 -2.45 -9.86
CA LYS A 6 -18.52 -2.33 -10.42
C LYS A 6 -17.42 -2.33 -9.34
N ALA A 7 -17.67 -1.72 -8.18
CA ALA A 7 -16.74 -1.75 -7.05
C ALA A 7 -16.62 -3.16 -6.45
N LYS A 8 -17.74 -3.89 -6.37
CA LYS A 8 -17.77 -5.27 -5.86
C LYS A 8 -17.05 -6.24 -6.79
N GLU A 9 -17.22 -6.08 -8.10
CA GLU A 9 -16.55 -6.90 -9.11
C GLU A 9 -15.02 -6.68 -9.12
N LEU A 10 -14.57 -5.42 -8.97
CA LEU A 10 -13.15 -5.10 -8.81
C LEU A 10 -12.55 -5.69 -7.52
N SER A 11 -13.34 -5.74 -6.43
CA SER A 11 -12.91 -6.36 -5.18
C SER A 11 -12.81 -7.89 -5.30
N SER A 12 -13.75 -8.54 -5.99
CA SER A 12 -13.70 -9.99 -6.24
C SER A 12 -12.54 -10.40 -7.14
N GLN A 13 -12.27 -9.65 -8.21
CA GLN A 13 -11.14 -9.92 -9.10
C GLN A 13 -9.78 -9.73 -8.41
N ALA A 14 -9.69 -8.80 -7.45
CA ALA A 14 -8.50 -8.63 -6.63
C ALA A 14 -8.28 -9.83 -5.69
N VAL A 15 -9.35 -10.43 -5.17
CA VAL A 15 -9.31 -11.62 -4.31
C VAL A 15 -8.91 -12.88 -5.10
N GLU A 16 -9.40 -13.07 -6.32
CA GLU A 16 -9.02 -14.23 -7.14
C GLU A 16 -7.53 -14.23 -7.53
N LYS A 17 -6.94 -13.05 -7.81
CA LYS A 17 -5.50 -12.93 -8.09
C LYS A 17 -4.61 -13.18 -6.87
N VAL A 18 -5.17 -13.17 -5.66
CA VAL A 18 -4.45 -13.51 -4.42
C VAL A 18 -4.32 -15.03 -4.26
N GLY A 19 -5.21 -15.83 -4.84
CA GLY A 19 -5.19 -17.29 -4.71
C GLY A 19 -4.06 -18.01 -5.46
N ASP A 20 -3.45 -17.35 -6.44
CA ASP A 20 -2.46 -17.95 -7.36
C ASP A 20 -0.99 -17.69 -6.92
N LEU A 21 -0.78 -16.83 -5.92
CA LEU A 21 0.52 -16.55 -5.33
C LEU A 21 0.59 -17.22 -3.95
N GLY A 22 1.72 -17.87 -3.63
CA GLY A 22 1.96 -18.34 -2.27
C GLY A 22 1.85 -17.18 -1.26
N GLY A 23 1.45 -17.46 -0.02
CA GLY A 23 1.34 -16.44 1.04
C GLY A 23 2.58 -15.55 1.13
N ASP A 24 3.77 -16.15 1.03
CA ASP A 24 5.05 -15.44 1.06
C ASP A 24 5.24 -14.53 -0.18
N ASP A 25 4.87 -14.98 -1.38
CA ASP A 25 4.98 -14.17 -2.60
C ASP A 25 4.08 -12.93 -2.54
N LEU A 26 2.89 -13.06 -1.94
CA LEU A 26 1.98 -11.93 -1.74
C LEU A 26 2.59 -10.86 -0.82
N VAL A 27 3.25 -11.30 0.25
CA VAL A 27 3.86 -10.45 1.25
C VAL A 27 5.10 -9.77 0.69
N VAL A 28 5.97 -10.50 -0.01
CA VAL A 28 7.13 -9.93 -0.72
C VAL A 28 6.68 -8.88 -1.72
N ASN A 29 5.65 -9.17 -2.51
CA ASN A 29 5.09 -8.21 -3.45
C ASN A 29 4.48 -6.97 -2.75
N ALA A 30 3.85 -7.16 -1.59
CA ALA A 30 3.33 -6.06 -0.78
C ALA A 30 4.45 -5.16 -0.24
N ILE A 31 5.54 -5.74 0.27
CA ILE A 31 6.74 -5.01 0.73
C ILE A 31 7.33 -4.17 -0.41
N ILE A 32 7.56 -4.78 -1.59
CA ILE A 32 8.12 -4.08 -2.75
C ILE A 32 7.23 -2.91 -3.19
N ARG A 33 5.90 -3.11 -3.24
CA ARG A 33 4.94 -2.05 -3.58
C ARG A 33 4.93 -0.93 -2.54
N ALA A 34 4.98 -1.26 -1.26
CA ALA A 34 5.02 -0.28 -0.18
C ALA A 34 6.26 0.60 -0.26
N ALA A 35 7.45 0.00 -0.47
CA ALA A 35 8.71 0.73 -0.61
C ALA A 35 8.70 1.71 -1.80
N LYS A 36 8.22 1.27 -2.97
CA LYS A 36 8.04 2.16 -4.13
C LYS A 36 7.07 3.30 -3.85
N LYS A 37 5.98 3.01 -3.13
CA LYS A 37 4.98 4.01 -2.76
C LYS A 37 5.51 5.01 -1.74
N GLN A 38 6.34 4.61 -0.77
CA GLN A 38 7.01 5.52 0.16
C GLN A 38 7.82 6.58 -0.59
N VAL A 39 8.67 6.18 -1.55
CA VAL A 39 9.46 7.13 -2.35
C VAL A 39 8.57 8.13 -3.08
N ARG A 40 7.50 7.63 -3.73
CA ARG A 40 6.54 8.49 -4.44
C ARG A 40 5.80 9.42 -3.50
N LEU A 41 5.35 8.95 -2.34
CA LEU A 41 4.64 9.77 -1.35
C LEU A 41 5.53 10.87 -0.81
N ASN A 42 6.78 10.58 -0.47
CA ASN A 42 7.71 11.60 0.00
C ASN A 42 7.99 12.68 -1.03
N LYS A 43 8.16 12.29 -2.31
CA LYS A 43 8.28 13.26 -3.40
C LYS A 43 7.04 14.15 -3.51
N LEU A 44 5.84 13.57 -3.45
CA LEU A 44 4.60 14.36 -3.50
C LEU A 44 4.44 15.27 -2.28
N LEU A 45 4.81 14.82 -1.08
CA LEU A 45 4.77 15.65 0.13
C LEU A 45 5.72 16.84 0.02
N GLU A 46 6.90 16.65 -0.56
CA GLU A 46 7.87 17.71 -0.83
C GLU A 46 7.34 18.71 -1.88
N GLU A 47 6.79 18.23 -3.00
CA GLU A 47 6.18 19.07 -4.03
C GLU A 47 5.02 19.92 -3.50
N GLN A 48 4.33 19.46 -2.45
CA GLN A 48 3.25 20.18 -1.77
C GLN A 48 3.74 21.07 -0.61
N GLY A 49 5.05 21.18 -0.39
CA GLY A 49 5.61 21.99 0.70
C GLY A 49 5.34 21.44 2.10
N SER A 50 4.97 20.15 2.23
CA SER A 50 4.74 19.51 3.52
C SER A 50 6.07 19.18 4.21
N ASP A 51 6.13 19.38 5.53
CA ASP A 51 7.24 18.97 6.40
C ASP A 51 7.20 17.48 6.78
N GLN A 52 6.12 16.77 6.39
CA GLN A 52 5.91 15.38 6.75
C GLN A 52 6.67 14.46 5.81
N ARG A 53 7.29 13.39 6.35
CA ARG A 53 7.90 12.33 5.55
C ARG A 53 7.52 10.96 6.10
N VAL A 54 7.22 10.05 5.17
CA VAL A 54 7.15 8.63 5.45
C VAL A 54 8.57 8.13 5.76
N THR A 55 8.78 7.72 7.00
CA THR A 55 10.09 7.29 7.54
C THR A 55 10.18 5.79 7.74
N GLY A 56 9.05 5.09 7.75
CA GLY A 56 9.00 3.65 7.94
C GLY A 56 7.78 3.01 7.31
N ILE A 57 7.86 1.69 7.17
CA ILE A 57 6.79 0.83 6.67
C ILE A 57 6.66 -0.33 7.64
N GLU A 58 5.45 -0.57 8.12
CA GLU A 58 5.09 -1.80 8.82
C GLU A 58 4.22 -2.66 7.89
N VAL A 59 4.54 -3.95 7.83
CA VAL A 59 3.78 -4.93 7.04
C VAL A 59 3.31 -6.03 7.98
N ASP A 60 2.00 -6.19 8.07
CA ASP A 60 1.35 -7.31 8.75
C ASP A 60 1.22 -8.48 7.77
N ASN A 61 1.67 -9.65 8.18
CA ASN A 61 1.67 -10.90 7.39
C ASN A 61 0.27 -11.56 7.36
N ALA A 62 -0.77 -10.75 7.31
CA ALA A 62 -2.13 -11.20 7.04
C ALA A 62 -2.31 -11.52 5.56
N ILE A 63 -3.35 -12.26 5.21
CA ILE A 63 -3.75 -12.47 3.82
C ILE A 63 -5.14 -11.85 3.63
N PRO A 64 -5.26 -10.73 2.89
CA PRO A 64 -4.18 -9.99 2.21
C PRO A 64 -3.28 -9.19 3.18
N PRO A 65 -2.01 -8.92 2.82
CA PRO A 65 -1.09 -8.17 3.68
C PRO A 65 -1.58 -6.74 3.95
N LYS A 66 -1.44 -6.29 5.19
CA LYS A 66 -1.78 -4.92 5.59
C LYS A 66 -0.51 -4.07 5.68
N ILE A 67 -0.52 -2.90 5.06
CA ILE A 67 0.60 -1.96 5.04
C ILE A 67 0.24 -0.72 5.85
N VAL A 68 1.12 -0.31 6.76
CA VAL A 68 1.03 0.95 7.50
C VAL A 68 2.28 1.79 7.21
N PHE A 69 2.09 3.05 6.84
CA PHE A 69 3.18 4.00 6.64
C PHE A 69 3.37 4.82 7.92
N ILE A 70 4.59 4.83 8.44
CA ILE A 70 4.96 5.65 9.59
C ILE A 70 5.40 7.02 9.06
N VAL A 71 4.79 8.09 9.56
CA VAL A 71 5.05 9.47 9.13
C VAL A 71 5.62 10.26 10.31
N LYS A 72 6.63 11.09 10.04
CA LYS A 72 7.22 12.03 11.01
C LYS A 72 7.40 13.40 10.36
N SER A 73 7.37 14.46 11.17
CA SER A 73 7.83 15.77 10.74
C SER A 73 9.36 15.74 10.58
N GLN A 74 9.89 16.48 9.61
CA GLN A 74 11.34 16.72 9.49
C GLN A 74 11.86 17.79 10.46
N SER A 75 10.98 18.50 11.16
CA SER A 75 11.31 19.64 12.02
C SER A 75 11.54 19.25 13.49
N GLU A 76 11.45 17.95 13.82
CA GLU A 76 11.67 17.39 15.18
C GLU A 76 13.06 16.75 15.35
#